data_AF-A0A7W1LPQ7-F1
#
_entry.id   AF-A0A7W1LPQ7-F1
#
_cell.length_a   1.000
_cell.length_b   1.000
_cell.length_c   1.000
_cell.angle_alpha   90.00
_cell.angle_beta   90.00
_cell.angle_gamma   90.00
#
_symmetry.space_group_name_H-M   'P 1'
#
loop_
_entity.id
_entity.type
_entity.pdbx_description
1 polymer ?
#
loop_
_entity_poly.entity_id
_entity_poly.type
_entity_poly.pdbx_seq_one_letter_code
_entity_poly.pdbx_strand_id
1 'polypeptide(L)'
;MIEGGDRRSIYDLFEDIIGLRRDTLQPMSETNRSLSANEVELLRRVNEQLGDKIRHRSYDRIIRRHAVRGLVERRTPGDDERRLFVPEWAATKAREFGREAVGRIEATA
;
A
#
# COMPACT_ATOMS: atom_id res chain seq x y z
N MET A 1 -6.96 0.47 4.61
CA MET A 1 -6.61 0.30 6.04
C MET A 1 -7.71 -0.51 6.68
N ILE A 2 -7.37 -1.60 7.37
CA ILE A 2 -8.32 -2.27 8.26
C ILE A 2 -8.37 -1.39 9.50
N GLU A 3 -9.45 -0.62 9.65
CA GLU A 3 -9.72 0.11 10.88
C GLU A 3 -10.29 -0.88 11.91
N GLY A 4 -9.66 -0.99 13.07
CA GLY A 4 -10.15 -1.77 14.22
C GLY A 4 -9.91 -3.28 14.19
N GLY A 5 -9.42 -3.86 13.09
CA GLY A 5 -9.02 -5.27 13.06
C GLY A 5 -7.63 -5.47 13.65
N ASP A 6 -7.48 -6.45 14.55
CA ASP A 6 -6.17 -6.86 15.05
C ASP A 6 -5.29 -7.23 13.86
N ARG A 7 -4.27 -6.41 13.57
CA ARG A 7 -3.35 -6.61 12.45
C ARG A 7 -2.65 -7.97 12.52
N ARG A 8 -2.57 -8.56 13.71
CA ARG A 8 -2.00 -9.87 13.97
C ARG A 8 -2.84 -11.02 13.39
N SER A 9 -4.16 -10.85 13.35
CA SER A 9 -5.10 -11.89 12.90
C SER A 9 -4.82 -12.42 11.48
N ILE A 10 -4.32 -11.58 10.57
CA ILE A 10 -3.94 -12.01 9.22
C ILE A 10 -2.72 -12.92 9.25
N TYR A 11 -1.72 -12.59 10.09
CA TYR A 11 -0.51 -13.40 10.22
C TYR A 11 -0.83 -14.73 10.89
N ASP A 12 -1.65 -14.70 11.93
CA ASP A 12 -2.11 -15.89 12.64
C ASP A 12 -2.89 -16.83 11.69
N LEU A 13 -3.84 -16.30 10.93
CA LEU A 13 -4.58 -17.10 9.94
C LEU A 13 -3.64 -17.74 8.92
N PHE A 14 -2.65 -16.99 8.45
CA PHE A 14 -1.70 -17.49 7.47
C PHE A 14 -0.83 -18.61 8.06
N GLU A 15 -0.31 -18.42 9.28
CA GLU A 15 0.45 -19.44 10.01
C GLU A 15 -0.35 -20.75 10.14
N ASP A 16 -1.64 -20.68 10.44
CA ASP A 16 -2.51 -21.85 10.49
C ASP A 16 -2.63 -22.55 9.13
N ILE A 17 -2.84 -21.78 8.06
CA ILE A 17 -2.99 -22.32 6.70
C ILE A 17 -1.74 -23.07 6.24
N ILE A 18 -0.55 -22.57 6.58
CA ILE A 18 0.72 -23.18 6.14
C ILE A 18 1.43 -24.01 7.22
N GLY A 19 0.77 -24.25 8.36
CA GLY A 19 1.29 -25.09 9.45
C GLY A 19 2.54 -24.53 10.15
N LEU A 20 2.68 -23.20 10.19
CA LEU A 20 3.75 -22.55 10.95
C LEU A 20 3.38 -22.42 12.42
N ARG A 21 4.40 -22.39 13.28
CA ARG A 21 4.21 -22.04 14.70
C ARG A 21 3.74 -20.60 14.81
N ARG A 22 2.91 -20.31 15.81
CA ARG A 22 2.58 -18.93 16.21
C ARG A 22 3.83 -18.08 16.39
N ASP A 23 3.74 -16.81 15.99
CA ASP A 23 4.81 -15.81 16.12
C ASP A 23 6.01 -16.02 15.20
N THR A 24 5.87 -16.88 14.20
CA THR A 24 6.86 -17.03 13.14
C THR A 24 6.80 -15.84 12.19
N LEU A 25 5.60 -15.42 11.78
CA LEU A 25 5.40 -14.23 10.96
C LEU A 25 5.23 -13.03 11.89
N GLN A 26 6.03 -11.98 11.67
CA GLN A 26 5.96 -10.76 12.46
C GLN A 26 5.57 -9.58 11.58
N PRO A 27 4.63 -8.73 12.01
CA PRO A 27 4.28 -7.52 11.27
C PRO A 27 5.52 -6.62 11.16
N MET A 28 5.90 -6.29 9.93
CA MET A 28 6.91 -5.25 9.72
C MET A 28 6.32 -3.89 10.10
N SER A 29 7.05 -3.11 10.91
CA SER A 29 6.58 -1.81 11.41
C SER A 29 6.43 -0.75 10.31
N GLU A 30 7.04 -0.98 9.15
CA GLU A 30 7.05 -0.05 8.03
C GLU A 30 5.73 -0.11 7.27
N THR A 31 4.71 0.52 7.84
CA THR A 31 3.58 0.96 7.03
C THR A 31 4.12 2.08 6.14
N ASN A 32 4.26 1.81 4.84
CA ASN A 32 4.55 2.86 3.86
C ASN A 32 3.49 3.94 4.01
N ARG A 33 3.87 5.12 4.52
CA ARG A 33 2.95 6.25 4.61
C ARG A 33 2.43 6.57 3.21
N SER A 34 1.17 7.01 3.12
CA SER A 34 0.68 7.62 1.90
C SER A 34 1.52 8.86 1.57
N LEU A 35 1.73 9.09 0.27
CA LEU A 35 2.32 10.32 -0.24
C LEU A 35 1.35 11.50 -0.05
N SER A 36 1.89 12.70 0.11
CA SER A 36 1.10 13.94 0.02
C SER A 36 0.67 14.20 -1.42
N ALA A 37 -0.34 15.06 -1.61
CA ALA A 37 -0.75 15.48 -2.95
C ALA A 37 0.42 16.09 -3.75
N ASN A 38 1.27 16.87 -3.09
CA ASN A 38 2.43 17.51 -3.70
C ASN A 38 3.48 16.48 -4.13
N GLU A 39 3.73 15.47 -3.30
CA GLU A 39 4.66 14.38 -3.61
C GLU A 39 4.17 13.53 -4.79
N VAL A 40 2.87 13.25 -4.85
CA VAL A 40 2.27 12.55 -5.98
C VAL A 40 2.38 13.40 -7.25
N GLU A 41 2.08 14.69 -7.19
CA GLU A 41 2.18 15.58 -8.35
C GLU A 41 3.62 15.70 -8.85
N LEU A 42 4.60 15.76 -7.94
CA LEU A 42 6.02 15.73 -8.29
C LEU A 42 6.36 14.45 -9.07
N LEU A 43 6.00 13.29 -8.54
CA LEU A 43 6.26 12.01 -9.21
C LEU A 43 5.52 11.88 -10.53
N ARG A 44 4.28 12.38 -10.63
CA ARG A 44 3.49 12.40 -11.85
C ARG A 44 4.22 13.19 -12.95
N ARG A 45 4.67 14.41 -12.65
CA ARG A 45 5.44 15.24 -13.60
C ARG A 45 6.76 14.59 -14.02
N VAL A 46 7.47 13.99 -13.06
CA VAL A 46 8.71 13.24 -13.36
C VAL A 46 8.42 12.08 -14.31
N ASN A 47 7.34 11.33 -14.06
CA ASN A 47 6.95 10.21 -14.92
C ASN A 47 6.51 10.66 -16.31
N GLU A 48 5.78 11.77 -16.44
CA GLU A 48 5.43 12.36 -17.74
C GLU A 48 6.66 12.76 -18.55
N GLN A 49 7.69 13.31 -17.89
CA GLN A 49 8.89 13.76 -18.57
C GLN A 49 9.85 12.62 -18.95
N LEU A 50 9.90 11.56 -18.13
CA LEU A 50 10.89 10.49 -18.24
C LEU A 50 10.34 9.18 -18.81
N GLY A 51 9.03 8.93 -18.74
CA GLY A 51 8.41 7.61 -18.94
C GLY A 51 8.91 6.88 -20.19
N ASP A 52 8.91 7.57 -21.33
CA ASP A 52 9.34 7.01 -22.62
C ASP A 52 10.82 7.26 -22.93
N LYS A 53 11.49 8.09 -22.13
CA LYS A 53 12.86 8.57 -22.39
C LYS A 53 13.94 7.77 -21.68
N ILE A 54 13.56 6.90 -20.75
CA ILE A 54 14.52 6.09 -19.98
C ILE A 54 14.21 4.60 -20.06
N ARG A 55 15.26 3.77 -20.04
CA ARG A 55 15.11 2.32 -20.00
C ARG A 55 14.40 1.90 -18.71
N HIS A 56 13.53 0.89 -18.80
CA HIS A 56 12.77 0.36 -17.68
C HIS A 56 13.63 0.06 -16.43
N ARG A 57 14.80 -0.55 -16.60
CA ARG A 57 15.72 -0.84 -15.47
C ARG A 57 16.23 0.43 -14.78
N SER A 58 16.48 1.49 -15.53
CA SER A 58 16.89 2.79 -14.98
C SER A 58 15.74 3.46 -14.26
N TYR A 59 14.53 3.39 -14.82
CA TYR A 59 13.30 3.87 -14.17
C TYR A 59 13.06 3.17 -12.83
N ASP A 60 13.09 1.83 -12.80
CA ASP A 60 12.88 1.07 -11.57
C ASP A 60 13.90 1.45 -10.49
N ARG A 61 15.19 1.54 -10.88
CA ARG A 61 16.24 1.92 -9.94
C ARG A 61 16.05 3.35 -9.40
N ILE A 62 15.86 4.33 -10.27
CA ILE A 62 15.88 5.75 -9.87
C ILE A 62 14.56 6.17 -9.24
N ILE A 63 13.43 5.87 -9.92
CA ILE A 63 12.13 6.36 -9.49
C ILE A 63 11.55 5.48 -8.39
N ARG A 64 11.39 4.18 -8.63
CA ARG A 64 10.74 3.29 -7.66
C ARG A 64 11.60 3.04 -6.42
N ARG A 65 12.85 2.63 -6.59
CA ARG A 65 13.69 2.22 -5.45
C ARG A 65 14.30 3.37 -4.68
N HIS A 66 14.51 4.54 -5.30
CA HIS A 66 15.15 5.67 -4.65
C HIS A 66 14.20 6.84 -4.42
N ALA A 67 13.54 7.39 -5.45
CA ALA A 67 12.71 8.58 -5.29
C ALA A 67 11.48 8.31 -4.40
N VAL A 68 10.66 7.31 -4.76
CA VAL A 68 9.45 6.96 -3.98
C VAL A 68 9.84 6.55 -2.56
N ARG A 69 10.83 5.67 -2.43
CA ARG A 69 11.31 5.19 -1.12
C ARG A 69 11.83 6.32 -0.24
N GLY A 70 12.61 7.25 -0.81
CA GLY A 70 13.12 8.41 -0.09
C GLY A 70 12.01 9.34 0.39
N LEU A 71 10.97 9.56 -0.43
CA LEU A 71 9.79 10.31 0.00
C LEU A 71 9.09 9.61 1.15
N VAL A 72 8.72 8.34 0.99
CA VAL A 72 7.91 7.60 1.97
C VAL A 72 8.66 7.38 3.29
N GLU A 73 9.92 6.95 3.24
CA GLU A 73 10.66 6.49 4.43
C GLU A 73 11.48 7.59 5.13
N ARG A 74 11.94 8.61 4.39
CA ARG A 74 12.94 9.57 4.91
C ARG A 74 12.46 10.99 5.02
N ARG A 75 11.33 11.33 4.39
CA ARG A 75 10.75 12.68 4.43
C ARG A 75 9.52 12.72 5.32
N THR A 76 9.46 13.76 6.14
CA THR A 76 8.27 14.17 6.89
C THR A 76 7.62 15.36 6.18
N PRO A 77 6.41 15.22 5.60
CA PRO A 77 5.67 16.35 5.01
C PRO A 77 5.31 17.39 6.07
N GLY A 78 5.21 18.65 5.67
CA GLY A 78 4.71 19.73 6.53
C GLY A 78 3.22 19.59 6.86
N ASP A 79 2.75 20.31 7.88
CA ASP A 79 1.36 20.24 8.35
C ASP A 79 0.34 20.71 7.29
N ASP A 80 0.77 21.57 6.37
CA ASP A 80 0.00 22.07 5.23
C ASP A 80 -0.07 21.07 4.05
N GLU A 81 0.80 20.06 4.04
CA GLU A 81 0.86 19.06 2.99
C GLU A 81 -0.10 17.89 3.25
N ARG A 82 -1.36 18.08 2.82
CA ARG A 82 -2.40 17.06 2.97
C ARG A 82 -2.01 15.73 2.33
N ARG A 83 -2.13 14.66 3.12
CA ARG A 83 -2.00 13.28 2.66
C ARG A 83 -3.21 12.90 1.81
N LEU A 84 -2.96 12.08 0.79
CA LEU A 84 -4.03 11.46 0.05
C LEU A 84 -4.63 10.32 0.86
N PHE A 85 -5.90 10.48 1.20
CA PHE A 85 -6.72 9.45 1.82
C PHE A 85 -7.68 8.86 0.79
N VAL A 86 -8.07 7.61 1.02
CA VAL A 86 -9.14 6.98 0.24
C VAL A 86 -10.45 7.71 0.57
N PRO A 87 -11.18 8.26 -0.42
CA PRO A 87 -12.48 8.87 -0.18
C PRO A 87 -13.51 7.85 0.35
N GLU A 88 -14.47 8.30 1.15
CA GLU A 88 -15.42 7.40 1.82
C GLU A 88 -16.24 6.55 0.85
N TRP A 89 -16.66 7.12 -0.29
CA TRP A 89 -17.40 6.38 -1.31
C TRP A 89 -16.57 5.20 -1.86
N ALA A 90 -15.26 5.39 -2.03
CA ALA A 90 -14.36 4.37 -2.56
C ALA A 90 -14.09 3.29 -1.50
N ALA A 91 -13.92 3.69 -0.23
CA ALA A 91 -13.83 2.76 0.89
C ALA A 91 -15.10 1.90 1.02
N THR A 92 -16.27 2.52 0.90
CA THR A 92 -17.57 1.84 0.91
C THR A 92 -17.68 0.83 -0.22
N LYS A 93 -17.32 1.22 -1.45
CA LYS A 93 -17.33 0.30 -2.59
C LYS A 93 -16.33 -0.85 -2.45
N ALA A 94 -15.14 -0.59 -1.92
CA ALA A 94 -14.16 -1.65 -1.65
C ALA A 94 -14.72 -2.69 -0.65
N ARG A 95 -15.43 -2.25 0.40
CA ARG A 95 -16.09 -3.16 1.36
C ARG A 95 -17.21 -3.98 0.72
N GLU A 96 -17.97 -3.39 -0.20
CA GLU A 96 -19.01 -4.10 -0.97
C GLU A 96 -18.41 -5.24 -1.80
N PHE A 97 -17.37 -4.96 -2.59
CA PHE A 97 -16.66 -5.98 -3.37
C PHE A 97 -16.02 -7.05 -2.49
N GLY A 98 -15.50 -6.67 -1.32
CA GLY A 98 -14.95 -7.61 -0.35
C GLY A 98 -16.00 -8.63 0.12
N ARG A 99 -17.22 -8.18 0.45
CA ARG A 99 -18.31 -9.09 0.86
C ARG A 99 -18.73 -10.04 -0.26
N GLU A 100 -18.81 -9.55 -1.49
CA GLU A 100 -19.13 -10.38 -2.65
C GLU A 100 -18.07 -11.47 -2.88
N ALA A 101 -16.79 -11.10 -2.76
CA ALA A 101 -15.68 -12.06 -2.90
C ALA A 101 -15.73 -13.16 -1.82
N VAL A 102 -16.01 -12.81 -0.56
CA VAL A 102 -16.19 -13.79 0.52
C VAL A 102 -17.30 -14.78 0.17
N GLY A 103 -18.48 -14.29 -0.24
CA GLY A 103 -19.58 -15.16 -0.62
C GLY A 103 -19.25 -16.12 -1.77
N ARG A 104 -18.44 -15.69 -2.74
CA ARG A 104 -17.96 -16.57 -3.82
C ARG A 104 -16.99 -17.65 -3.34
N ILE A 105 -16.12 -17.32 -2.39
CA ILE A 105 -15.17 -18.29 -1.81
C ILE A 105 -15.91 -19.35 -1.01
N GLU A 106 -16.87 -18.95 -0.17
CA GLU A 106 -17.68 -19.88 0.64
C GLU A 106 -18.51 -20.83 -0.23
N ALA A 107 -19.03 -20.36 -1.37
CA ALA A 107 -19.78 -21.21 -2.30
C ALA A 107 -18.91 -22.24 -3.05
N THR A 108 -17.58 -22.12 -2.98
CA THR A 108 -16.62 -23.03 -3.65
C THR A 108 -15.95 -24.01 -2.67
N ALA A 109 -16.09 -23.78 -1.36
CA ALA A 109 -15.56 -24.64 -0.29
C ALA A 109 -16.54 -25.76 0.07
#